data_AF-A0A925X443-F1
#
_entry.id   AF-A0A925X443-F1
#
_cell.length_a   1.000
_cell.length_b   1.000
_cell.length_c   1.000
_cell.angle_alpha   90.00
_cell.angle_beta   90.00
_cell.angle_gamma   90.00
#
_symmetry.space_group_name_H-M   'P 1'
#
loop_
_entity.id
_entity.type
_entity.pdbx_description
1 polymer ?
#
loop_
_entity_poly.entity_id
_entity_poly.type
_entity_poly.pdbx_seq_one_letter_code
_entity_poly.pdbx_strand_id
1 'polypeptide(L)'
;MQSFSHYPAIPEPAFIRRALRVLPDHPCSYFPDRVARSRAFYAEELSPQQYHELMDAGFRRSGRVVYQPVCGACRDCVPLRVPVETFSPSKSQRRCWRRNQDLVVSADEAVADVEAFDLYTRYLRDWHGTDNVNGDDRESFEAFLYDSPVKTMQMRYRDNAGRLLAVGLCDWCDKRSLSSVYFFHDPAESKRSLGTFGALMEIELARRMGIAHYYLGYWISKCSTMQYKASFRPCELLHGDGVWRRMDQSPPPRAGADSGGGF
;
A
#
# COMPACT_ATOMS: atom_id res chain seq x y z
N MET A 1 4.69 29.48 0.21
CA MET A 1 4.21 28.72 1.39
C MET A 1 4.89 27.37 1.34
N GLN A 2 5.81 27.06 2.26
CA GLN A 2 6.48 25.76 2.29
C GLN A 2 5.42 24.66 2.38
N SER A 3 5.48 23.73 1.45
CA SER A 3 4.66 22.55 1.38
C SER A 3 4.81 21.72 2.66
N PHE A 4 3.81 21.75 3.53
CA PHE A 4 3.78 20.95 4.75
C PHE A 4 3.97 19.46 4.38
N SER A 5 4.97 18.81 4.97
CA SER A 5 5.25 17.37 4.85
C SER A 5 5.55 16.81 6.24
N HIS A 6 5.21 15.54 6.46
CA HIS A 6 5.66 14.81 7.64
C HIS A 6 7.16 14.46 7.59
N TYR A 7 7.80 14.62 6.42
CA TYR A 7 9.21 14.31 6.16
C TYR A 7 9.96 15.55 5.64
N PRO A 8 10.08 16.63 6.44
CA PRO A 8 10.60 17.93 5.98
C PRO A 8 12.05 17.90 5.49
N ALA A 9 12.83 16.87 5.85
CA ALA A 9 14.20 16.71 5.39
C ALA A 9 14.30 16.17 3.95
N ILE A 10 13.22 15.59 3.42
CA ILE A 10 13.17 15.13 2.03
C ILE A 10 12.74 16.30 1.16
N PRO A 11 13.58 16.76 0.22
CA PRO A 11 13.17 17.80 -0.71
C PRO A 11 12.04 17.27 -1.60
N GLU A 12 11.03 18.10 -1.84
CA GLU A 12 9.99 17.72 -2.78
C GLU A 12 10.56 17.50 -4.18
N PRO A 13 10.18 16.41 -4.87
CA PRO A 13 10.61 16.20 -6.24
C PRO A 13 10.26 17.40 -7.11
N ALA A 14 11.25 17.95 -7.81
CA ALA A 14 11.12 19.23 -8.50
C ALA A 14 9.97 19.22 -9.53
N PHE A 15 9.71 18.06 -10.14
CA PHE A 15 8.68 17.87 -11.16
C PHE A 15 7.24 17.97 -10.64
N ILE A 16 7.01 17.86 -9.32
CA ILE A 16 5.65 17.96 -8.75
C ILE A 16 5.39 19.29 -8.02
N ARG A 17 6.43 20.08 -7.73
CA ARG A 17 6.35 21.22 -6.81
C ARG A 17 5.26 22.23 -7.16
N ARG A 18 5.00 22.46 -8.45
CA ARG A 18 3.96 23.40 -8.92
C ARG A 18 2.56 22.78 -8.98
N ALA A 19 2.46 21.45 -9.05
CA ALA A 19 1.19 20.72 -9.15
C ALA A 19 0.64 20.31 -7.78
N LEU A 20 1.51 20.16 -6.78
CA LEU A 20 1.11 19.67 -5.45
C LEU A 20 0.15 20.64 -4.74
N ARG A 21 -0.95 20.10 -4.20
CA ARG A 21 -1.96 20.83 -3.43
C ARG A 21 -2.24 20.09 -2.13
N VAL A 22 -2.59 20.83 -1.08
CA VAL A 22 -3.16 20.24 0.13
C VAL A 22 -4.66 20.08 -0.11
N LEU A 23 -5.16 18.85 0.06
CA LEU A 23 -6.58 18.54 -0.09
C LEU A 23 -7.36 18.94 1.18
N PRO A 24 -8.68 19.15 1.07
CA PRO A 24 -9.54 19.37 2.24
C PRO A 24 -9.47 18.24 3.27
N ASP A 25 -9.82 18.58 4.50
CA ASP A 25 -10.00 17.61 5.58
C ASP A 25 -11.15 16.64 5.27
N HIS A 26 -10.97 15.38 5.65
CA HIS A 26 -11.97 14.33 5.52
C HIS A 26 -11.86 13.34 6.69
N PRO A 27 -12.87 12.49 6.94
CA PRO A 27 -12.79 11.44 7.96
C PRO A 27 -11.62 10.48 7.71
N CYS A 28 -10.91 10.06 8.77
CA CYS A 28 -9.82 9.10 8.63
C CYS A 28 -10.36 7.69 8.38
N SER A 29 -9.86 7.04 7.33
CA SER A 29 -10.25 5.66 6.97
C SER A 29 -9.85 4.59 8.00
N TYR A 30 -8.98 4.91 8.97
CA TYR A 30 -8.45 3.95 9.94
C TYR A 30 -8.92 4.18 11.38
N PHE A 31 -9.38 5.40 11.69
CA PHE A 31 -9.80 5.79 13.03
C PHE A 31 -11.06 6.66 12.92
N PRO A 32 -12.22 6.20 13.41
CA PRO A 32 -13.50 6.88 13.19
C PRO A 32 -13.58 8.26 13.86
N ASP A 33 -12.78 8.50 14.89
CA ASP A 33 -12.72 9.71 15.70
C ASP A 33 -11.68 10.73 15.22
N ARG A 34 -11.04 10.50 14.05
CA ARG A 34 -9.94 11.33 13.57
C ARG A 34 -10.20 11.96 12.21
N VAL A 35 -9.60 13.13 12.02
CA VAL A 35 -9.55 13.83 10.74
C VAL A 35 -8.25 13.47 10.00
N ALA A 36 -8.39 13.17 8.72
CA ALA A 36 -7.29 12.95 7.80
C ALA A 36 -7.14 14.14 6.84
N ARG A 37 -5.89 14.38 6.44
CA ARG A 37 -5.51 15.36 5.43
C ARG A 37 -4.40 14.78 4.58
N SER A 38 -4.45 15.03 3.28
CA SER A 38 -3.42 14.62 2.34
C SER A 38 -2.99 15.80 1.48
N ARG A 39 -1.77 15.75 0.98
CA ARG A 39 -1.34 16.55 -0.16
C ARG A 39 -1.28 15.66 -1.38
N ALA A 40 -1.71 16.15 -2.53
CA ALA A 40 -1.83 15.35 -3.74
C ALA A 40 -1.64 16.18 -5.00
N PHE A 41 -1.40 15.48 -6.10
CA PHE A 41 -1.46 16.01 -7.46
C PHE A 41 -2.01 14.93 -8.39
N TYR A 42 -2.49 15.35 -9.56
CA TYR A 42 -2.90 14.45 -10.62
C TYR A 42 -1.74 14.22 -11.58
N ALA A 43 -1.51 12.96 -11.97
CA ALA A 43 -0.49 12.58 -12.93
C ALA A 43 -1.13 11.82 -14.09
N GLU A 44 -0.84 12.23 -15.32
CA GLU A 44 -1.22 11.47 -16.52
C GLU A 44 -0.34 10.23 -16.68
N GLU A 45 0.97 10.44 -16.57
CA GLU A 45 2.00 9.41 -16.70
C GLU A 45 3.19 9.76 -15.79
N LEU A 46 3.82 8.73 -15.24
CA LEU A 46 5.04 8.79 -14.45
C LEU A 46 5.98 7.68 -14.92
N SER A 47 7.23 8.03 -15.16
CA SER A 47 8.27 7.03 -15.36
C SER A 47 8.44 6.17 -14.09
N PRO A 48 8.90 4.91 -14.24
CA PRO A 48 9.33 4.06 -13.13
C PRO A 48 10.22 4.76 -12.09
N GLN A 49 11.14 5.60 -12.56
CA GLN A 49 12.03 6.36 -11.68
C GLN A 49 11.29 7.44 -10.89
N GLN A 50 10.46 8.25 -11.55
CA GLN A 50 9.70 9.30 -10.88
C GLN A 50 8.78 8.73 -9.80
N TYR A 51 8.08 7.62 -10.09
CA TYR A 51 7.21 7.00 -9.10
C TYR A 51 7.99 6.39 -7.94
N HIS A 52 9.15 5.80 -8.19
CA HIS A 52 10.05 5.33 -7.13
C HIS A 52 10.50 6.48 -6.19
N GLU A 53 10.94 7.61 -6.75
CA GLU A 53 11.34 8.80 -5.98
C GLU A 53 10.17 9.34 -5.12
N LEU A 54 8.95 9.32 -5.66
CA LEU A 54 7.75 9.70 -4.93
C LEU A 54 7.47 8.76 -3.74
N MET A 55 7.60 7.45 -3.94
CA MET A 55 7.43 6.48 -2.86
C MET A 55 8.50 6.60 -1.78
N ASP A 56 9.75 6.90 -2.16
CA ASP A 56 10.82 7.21 -1.21
C ASP A 56 10.54 8.47 -0.40
N ALA A 57 9.87 9.45 -1.01
CA ALA A 57 9.37 10.63 -0.33
C ALA A 57 8.05 10.39 0.44
N GLY A 58 7.54 9.16 0.49
CA GLY A 58 6.35 8.77 1.24
C GLY A 58 5.02 9.07 0.56
N PHE A 59 4.98 9.16 -0.78
CA PHE A 59 3.76 9.22 -1.57
C PHE A 59 3.24 7.82 -1.93
N ARG A 60 1.94 7.73 -2.22
CA ARG A 60 1.22 6.59 -2.81
C ARG A 60 0.27 7.08 -3.89
N ARG A 61 -0.40 6.16 -4.59
CA ARG A 61 -1.40 6.52 -5.59
C ARG A 61 -2.75 5.82 -5.36
N SER A 62 -3.78 6.42 -5.90
CA SER A 62 -5.10 5.85 -6.14
C SER A 62 -5.56 6.37 -7.49
N GLY A 63 -5.71 5.49 -8.47
CA GLY A 63 -5.79 5.87 -9.88
C GLY A 63 -4.62 6.76 -10.27
N ARG A 64 -4.93 7.86 -10.97
CA ARG A 64 -4.03 8.95 -11.35
C ARG A 64 -3.75 9.99 -10.25
N VAL A 65 -4.35 9.87 -9.07
CA VAL A 65 -4.09 10.76 -7.94
C VAL A 65 -2.93 10.22 -7.11
N VAL A 66 -1.84 10.98 -7.05
CA VAL A 66 -0.66 10.67 -6.22
C VAL A 66 -0.69 11.54 -4.97
N TYR A 67 -0.63 10.92 -3.79
CA TYR A 67 -0.89 11.57 -2.52
C TYR A 67 0.08 11.18 -1.40
N GLN A 68 0.23 12.05 -0.42
CA GLN A 68 0.91 11.80 0.84
C GLN A 68 0.05 12.29 2.01
N PRO A 69 -0.18 11.46 3.05
CA PRO A 69 -0.80 11.88 4.29
C PRO A 69 0.00 13.00 4.96
N VAL A 70 -0.71 14.05 5.36
CA VAL A 70 -0.17 15.23 6.06
C VAL A 70 -1.15 15.72 7.12
N CYS A 71 -1.72 14.79 7.88
CA CYS A 71 -2.62 15.09 8.99
C CYS A 71 -1.95 16.04 10.00
N GLY A 72 -2.68 17.02 10.54
CA GLY A 72 -2.11 18.00 11.47
C GLY A 72 -1.71 17.41 12.82
N ALA A 73 -2.58 16.58 13.41
CA ALA A 73 -2.41 16.01 14.75
C ALA A 73 -2.00 14.52 14.76
N CYS A 74 -1.69 13.93 13.60
CA CYS A 74 -1.44 12.50 13.46
C CYS A 74 -0.28 12.23 12.50
N ARG A 75 0.60 11.28 12.84
CA ARG A 75 1.70 10.78 12.00
C ARG A 75 1.73 9.25 11.92
N ASP A 76 0.59 8.60 12.17
CA ASP A 76 0.53 7.13 12.28
C ASP A 76 0.68 6.42 10.92
N CYS A 77 0.48 7.11 9.78
CA CYS A 77 0.65 6.55 8.43
C CYS A 77 2.13 6.56 8.01
N VAL A 78 2.88 5.53 8.40
CA VAL A 78 4.32 5.43 8.13
C VAL A 78 4.58 4.55 6.90
N PRO A 79 5.24 5.04 5.84
CA PRO A 79 5.65 4.21 4.71
C PRO A 79 6.48 3.01 5.16
N LEU A 80 6.15 1.84 4.64
CA LEU A 80 6.87 0.60 4.89
C LEU A 80 7.33 -0.03 3.58
N ARG A 81 8.60 -0.46 3.55
CA ARG A 81 9.16 -1.27 2.46
C ARG A 81 9.95 -2.47 3.01
N VAL A 82 10.17 -3.46 2.17
CA VAL A 82 10.88 -4.71 2.48
C VAL A 82 12.06 -4.81 1.52
N PRO A 83 13.31 -4.86 2.01
CA PRO A 83 14.46 -5.21 1.19
C PRO A 83 14.35 -6.67 0.75
N VAL A 84 14.09 -6.89 -0.54
CA VAL A 84 13.65 -8.18 -1.10
C VAL A 84 14.73 -9.25 -0.95
N GLU A 85 15.99 -8.88 -1.18
CA GLU A 85 17.14 -9.79 -1.11
C GLU A 85 17.28 -10.43 0.28
N THR A 86 17.09 -9.64 1.34
CA THR A 86 17.27 -10.10 2.73
C THR A 86 16.00 -10.58 3.41
N PHE A 87 14.84 -10.50 2.73
CA PHE A 87 13.57 -10.96 3.28
C PHE A 87 13.59 -12.47 3.56
N SER A 88 13.17 -12.85 4.77
CA SER A 88 13.00 -14.24 5.16
C SER A 88 11.61 -14.48 5.77
N PRO A 89 10.80 -15.37 5.19
CA PRO A 89 9.47 -15.67 5.73
C PRO A 89 9.56 -16.24 7.15
N SER A 90 8.77 -15.72 8.08
CA SER A 90 8.62 -16.24 9.44
C SER A 90 7.92 -17.61 9.48
N LYS A 91 7.89 -18.27 10.65
CA LYS A 91 7.21 -19.58 10.81
C LYS A 91 5.72 -19.51 10.44
N SER A 92 5.02 -18.41 10.76
CA SER A 92 3.60 -18.23 10.40
C SER A 92 3.42 -17.98 8.91
N GLN A 93 4.28 -17.17 8.30
CA GLN A 93 4.29 -16.93 6.85
C GLN A 93 4.56 -18.22 6.07
N ARG A 94 5.53 -19.05 6.50
CA ARG A 94 5.76 -20.39 5.92
C ARG A 94 4.54 -21.31 6.05
N ARG A 95 3.79 -21.23 7.16
CA ARG A 95 2.52 -21.99 7.28
C ARG A 95 1.45 -21.47 6.32
N CYS A 96 1.33 -20.15 6.17
CA CYS A 96 0.40 -19.52 5.23
C CYS A 96 0.73 -19.92 3.79
N TRP A 97 2.01 -19.89 3.41
CA TRP A 97 2.49 -20.36 2.10
C TRP A 97 2.04 -21.80 1.81
N ARG A 98 2.35 -22.74 2.72
CA ARG A 98 1.99 -24.16 2.55
C ARG A 98 0.49 -24.41 2.44
N ARG A 99 -0.35 -23.58 3.08
CA ARG A 99 -1.82 -23.73 3.05
C ARG A 99 -2.40 -23.41 1.67
N ASN A 100 -1.73 -22.56 0.88
CA ASN A 100 -2.24 -22.04 -0.38
C ASN A 100 -1.50 -22.62 -1.59
N GLN A 101 -0.89 -23.80 -1.45
CA GLN A 101 -0.17 -24.47 -2.55
C GLN A 101 -1.11 -25.07 -3.60
N ASP A 102 -2.41 -25.14 -3.31
CA ASP A 102 -3.46 -25.51 -4.26
C ASP A 102 -3.84 -24.35 -5.20
N LEU A 103 -3.30 -23.15 -4.99
CA LEU A 103 -3.63 -21.99 -5.81
C LEU A 103 -2.69 -21.87 -7.01
N VAL A 104 -3.28 -21.61 -8.17
CA VAL A 104 -2.59 -21.18 -9.38
C VAL A 104 -2.52 -19.65 -9.36
N VAL A 105 -1.31 -19.10 -9.44
CA VAL A 105 -1.07 -17.65 -9.42
C VAL A 105 -0.49 -17.21 -10.75
N SER A 106 -1.17 -16.29 -11.43
CA SER A 106 -0.66 -15.61 -12.64
C SER A 106 -0.32 -14.15 -12.32
N ALA A 107 0.53 -13.54 -13.15
CA ALA A 107 0.91 -12.14 -13.05
C ALA A 107 1.00 -11.56 -14.46
N ASP A 108 0.10 -10.65 -14.78
CA ASP A 108 -0.13 -10.15 -16.13
C ASP A 108 -0.32 -8.62 -16.11
N GLU A 109 -0.47 -8.00 -17.27
CA GLU A 109 -0.86 -6.59 -17.35
C GLU A 109 -2.22 -6.36 -16.67
N ALA A 110 -2.35 -5.26 -15.93
CA ALA A 110 -3.57 -4.97 -15.21
C ALA A 110 -4.69 -4.56 -16.16
N VAL A 111 -5.63 -5.48 -16.41
CA VAL A 111 -6.84 -5.24 -17.19
C VAL A 111 -8.04 -5.43 -16.29
N ALA A 112 -8.93 -4.44 -16.26
CA ALA A 112 -10.19 -4.54 -15.55
C ALA A 112 -11.14 -5.48 -16.30
N ASP A 113 -11.73 -6.42 -15.57
CA ASP A 113 -12.75 -7.32 -16.10
C ASP A 113 -13.90 -7.49 -15.11
N VAL A 114 -14.99 -8.08 -15.62
CA VAL A 114 -16.22 -8.28 -14.84
C VAL A 114 -15.98 -9.20 -13.64
N GLU A 115 -15.18 -10.25 -13.80
CA GLU A 115 -14.92 -11.22 -12.73
C GLU A 115 -14.17 -10.58 -11.54
N ALA A 116 -13.18 -9.73 -11.83
CA ALA A 116 -12.45 -8.97 -10.84
C ALA A 116 -13.34 -7.92 -10.16
N PHE A 117 -14.19 -7.22 -10.92
CA PHE A 117 -15.16 -6.27 -10.38
C PHE A 117 -16.19 -6.95 -9.46
N ASP A 118 -16.69 -8.13 -9.83
CA ASP A 118 -17.62 -8.91 -9.00
C ASP A 118 -16.97 -9.34 -7.68
N LEU A 119 -15.70 -9.78 -7.73
CA LEU A 119 -14.95 -10.14 -6.53
C LEU A 119 -14.68 -8.91 -5.64
N TYR A 120 -14.29 -7.78 -6.23
CA TYR A 120 -14.10 -6.51 -5.53
C TYR A 120 -15.37 -6.07 -4.80
N THR A 121 -16.52 -6.13 -5.49
CA THR A 121 -17.82 -5.77 -4.91
C THR A 121 -18.18 -6.68 -3.72
N ARG A 122 -17.94 -7.99 -3.82
CA ARG A 122 -18.14 -8.92 -2.69
C ARG A 122 -17.23 -8.58 -1.51
N TYR A 123 -15.96 -8.29 -1.79
CA TYR A 123 -14.96 -7.92 -0.79
C TYR A 123 -15.37 -6.64 -0.04
N LEU A 124 -15.81 -5.60 -0.75
CA LEU A 124 -16.22 -4.35 -0.12
C LEU A 124 -17.49 -4.47 0.72
N ARG A 125 -18.47 -5.27 0.29
CA ARG A 125 -19.69 -5.51 1.08
C ARG A 125 -19.40 -6.15 2.44
N ASP A 126 -18.43 -7.06 2.51
CA ASP A 126 -17.97 -7.65 3.78
C ASP A 126 -17.28 -6.62 4.67
N TRP A 127 -16.53 -5.69 4.06
CA TRP A 127 -15.74 -4.69 4.78
C TRP A 127 -16.54 -3.47 5.28
N HIS A 128 -17.49 -2.99 4.48
CA HIS A 128 -18.24 -1.75 4.73
C HIS A 128 -19.71 -1.97 5.11
N GLY A 129 -20.20 -3.22 5.08
CA GLY A 129 -21.62 -3.52 5.24
C GLY A 129 -22.43 -3.23 3.97
N THR A 130 -23.66 -3.75 3.91
CA THR A 130 -24.53 -3.69 2.72
C THR A 130 -24.99 -2.28 2.34
N ASP A 131 -24.89 -1.32 3.26
CA ASP A 131 -25.61 -0.05 3.16
C ASP A 131 -24.74 1.08 2.57
N ASN A 132 -23.47 0.80 2.28
CA ASN A 132 -22.47 1.80 1.88
C ASN A 132 -21.83 1.51 0.50
N VAL A 133 -22.56 0.85 -0.39
CA VAL A 133 -22.11 0.51 -1.77
C VAL A 133 -22.50 1.59 -2.79
N ASN A 134 -23.04 2.72 -2.33
CA ASN A 134 -23.45 3.84 -3.17
C ASN A 134 -22.21 4.65 -3.60
N GLY A 135 -21.39 4.05 -4.47
CA GLY A 135 -20.14 4.62 -4.98
C GLY A 135 -19.25 3.63 -5.76
N ASP A 136 -19.58 2.34 -5.78
CA ASP A 136 -18.79 1.30 -6.46
C ASP A 136 -19.42 0.87 -7.79
N ASP A 137 -19.63 1.83 -8.69
CA ASP A 137 -19.85 1.45 -10.09
C ASP A 137 -18.53 0.99 -10.73
N ARG A 138 -18.67 0.34 -11.89
CA ARG A 138 -17.52 -0.21 -12.61
C ARG A 138 -16.53 0.88 -13.03
N GLU A 139 -17.02 2.07 -13.38
CA GLU A 139 -16.19 3.19 -13.79
C GLU A 139 -15.30 3.67 -12.64
N SER A 140 -15.86 3.79 -11.43
CA SER A 140 -15.13 4.17 -10.23
C SER A 140 -14.08 3.13 -9.83
N PHE A 141 -14.40 1.84 -9.95
CA PHE A 141 -13.43 0.75 -9.76
C PHE A 141 -12.27 0.82 -10.75
N GLU A 142 -12.57 1.03 -12.04
CA GLU A 142 -11.58 1.16 -13.10
C GLU A 142 -10.70 2.39 -12.87
N ALA A 143 -11.30 3.56 -12.61
CA ALA A 143 -10.59 4.80 -12.32
C ALA A 143 -9.71 4.71 -11.06
N PHE A 144 -10.17 4.02 -10.01
CA PHE A 144 -9.45 3.91 -8.74
C PHE A 144 -8.28 2.93 -8.80
N LEU A 145 -8.41 1.82 -9.54
CA LEU A 145 -7.44 0.71 -9.51
C LEU A 145 -6.62 0.54 -10.80
N TYR A 146 -7.24 0.73 -11.96
CA TYR A 146 -6.65 0.39 -13.27
C TYR A 146 -6.24 1.62 -14.08
N ASP A 147 -6.88 2.77 -13.89
CA ASP A 147 -6.44 4.03 -14.50
C ASP A 147 -5.16 4.55 -13.82
N SER A 148 -4.03 3.97 -14.19
CA SER A 148 -2.75 4.16 -13.53
C SER A 148 -1.82 5.08 -14.33
N PRO A 149 -1.12 6.01 -13.67
CA PRO A 149 -0.05 6.78 -14.30
C PRO A 149 1.27 5.99 -14.38
N VAL A 150 1.31 4.75 -13.88
CA VAL A 150 2.52 3.92 -13.81
C VAL A 150 2.21 2.53 -14.34
N LYS A 151 3.22 1.84 -14.88
CA LYS A 151 3.07 0.45 -15.31
C LYS A 151 2.59 -0.43 -14.14
N THR A 152 1.40 -0.99 -14.28
CA THR A 152 0.72 -1.76 -13.23
C THR A 152 0.51 -3.19 -13.70
N MET A 153 0.83 -4.13 -12.82
CA MET A 153 0.58 -5.56 -13.01
C MET A 153 -0.56 -6.01 -12.10
N GLN A 154 -1.29 -7.01 -12.56
CA GLN A 154 -2.30 -7.70 -11.77
C GLN A 154 -1.86 -9.14 -11.53
N MET A 155 -1.91 -9.57 -10.27
CA MET A 155 -1.76 -10.96 -9.87
C MET A 155 -3.13 -11.56 -9.59
N ARG A 156 -3.45 -12.70 -10.22
CA ARG A 156 -4.72 -13.42 -10.01
C ARG A 156 -4.46 -14.76 -9.34
N TYR A 157 -5.28 -15.08 -8.35
CA TYR A 157 -5.15 -16.28 -7.53
C TYR A 157 -6.37 -17.15 -7.75
N ARG A 158 -6.20 -18.29 -8.43
CA ARG A 158 -7.29 -19.23 -8.73
C ARG A 158 -7.11 -20.54 -7.98
N ASP A 159 -8.20 -21.16 -7.57
CA ASP A 159 -8.16 -22.55 -7.11
C ASP A 159 -8.07 -23.53 -8.28
N ASN A 160 -7.90 -24.82 -7.99
CA ASN A 160 -7.80 -25.88 -9.00
C ASN A 160 -9.08 -26.05 -9.84
N ALA A 161 -10.23 -25.52 -9.40
CA ALA A 161 -11.46 -25.49 -10.19
C ALA A 161 -11.54 -24.26 -11.12
N GLY A 162 -10.52 -23.40 -11.10
CA GLY A 162 -10.43 -22.19 -11.91
C GLY A 162 -11.13 -20.97 -11.31
N ARG A 163 -11.72 -21.07 -10.11
CA ARG A 163 -12.43 -19.96 -9.48
C ARG A 163 -11.44 -18.90 -8.97
N LEU A 164 -11.70 -17.63 -9.29
CA LEU A 164 -10.90 -16.50 -8.81
C LEU A 164 -11.16 -16.22 -7.32
N LEU A 165 -10.11 -16.32 -6.50
CA LEU A 165 -10.19 -16.13 -5.04
C LEU A 165 -9.57 -14.81 -4.57
N ALA A 166 -8.60 -14.27 -5.30
CA ALA A 166 -7.99 -13.00 -4.97
C ALA A 166 -7.39 -12.31 -6.20
N VAL A 167 -7.24 -11.00 -6.08
CA VAL A 167 -6.54 -10.14 -7.02
C VAL A 167 -5.64 -9.19 -6.24
N GLY A 168 -4.37 -9.11 -6.63
CA GLY A 168 -3.41 -8.12 -6.15
C GLY A 168 -2.97 -7.22 -7.28
N LEU A 169 -2.93 -5.90 -7.07
CA LEU A 169 -2.43 -4.92 -8.02
C LEU A 169 -1.11 -4.36 -7.53
N CYS A 170 -0.10 -4.32 -8.41
CA CYS A 170 1.23 -3.84 -8.09
C CYS A 170 1.76 -2.88 -9.14
N ASP A 171 2.33 -1.76 -8.71
CA ASP A 171 3.11 -0.88 -9.57
C ASP A 171 4.54 -1.41 -9.72
N TRP A 172 5.01 -1.48 -10.96
CA TRP A 172 6.33 -1.96 -11.30
C TRP A 172 7.26 -0.81 -11.71
N CYS A 173 8.31 -0.58 -10.91
CA CYS A 173 9.31 0.48 -11.13
C CYS A 173 10.67 -0.11 -11.51
N ASP A 174 10.71 -0.88 -12.60
CA ASP A 174 11.90 -1.61 -13.09
C ASP A 174 12.55 -2.48 -12.01
N LYS A 175 13.87 -2.38 -11.82
CA LYS A 175 14.63 -3.11 -10.80
C LYS A 175 14.63 -2.42 -9.43
N ARG A 176 14.06 -1.21 -9.32
CA ARG A 176 14.11 -0.43 -8.07
C ARG A 176 13.06 -0.89 -7.08
N SER A 177 11.81 -0.97 -7.55
CA SER A 177 10.70 -1.30 -6.66
C SER A 177 9.51 -1.97 -7.31
N LEU A 178 8.84 -2.80 -6.51
CA LEU A 178 7.47 -3.27 -6.72
C LEU A 178 6.62 -2.69 -5.59
N SER A 179 5.46 -2.11 -5.89
CA SER A 179 4.61 -1.48 -4.88
C SER A 179 3.22 -2.07 -4.89
N SER A 180 2.79 -2.66 -3.77
CA SER A 180 1.41 -3.11 -3.61
C SER A 180 0.47 -1.91 -3.58
N VAL A 181 -0.52 -1.91 -4.46
CA VAL A 181 -1.51 -0.84 -4.62
C VAL A 181 -2.79 -1.20 -3.88
N TYR A 182 -3.36 -2.36 -4.22
CA TYR A 182 -4.59 -2.85 -3.62
C TYR A 182 -4.66 -4.37 -3.70
N PHE A 183 -5.30 -5.00 -2.72
CA PHE A 183 -5.51 -6.44 -2.68
C PHE A 183 -6.92 -6.74 -2.19
N PHE A 184 -7.72 -7.40 -3.01
CA PHE A 184 -9.07 -7.87 -2.67
C PHE A 184 -9.20 -9.36 -2.88
N HIS A 185 -10.06 -9.99 -2.09
CA HIS A 185 -10.19 -11.45 -2.07
C HIS A 185 -11.60 -11.88 -1.67
N ASP A 186 -11.90 -13.17 -1.88
CA ASP A 186 -13.17 -13.76 -1.52
C ASP A 186 -13.29 -13.83 0.02
N PRO A 187 -14.26 -13.13 0.64
CA PRO A 187 -14.44 -13.15 2.09
C PRO A 187 -14.69 -14.56 2.66
N ALA A 188 -15.27 -15.45 1.87
CA ALA A 188 -15.52 -16.84 2.27
C ALA A 188 -14.21 -17.62 2.51
N GLU A 189 -13.09 -17.14 1.95
CA GLU A 189 -11.78 -17.77 2.03
C GLU A 189 -10.87 -17.13 3.11
N SER A 190 -11.43 -16.36 4.05
CA SER A 190 -10.69 -15.67 5.12
C SER A 190 -9.70 -16.55 5.91
N LYS A 191 -10.02 -17.83 6.11
CA LYS A 191 -9.15 -18.84 6.78
C LYS A 191 -7.83 -19.08 6.06
N ARG A 192 -7.74 -18.77 4.76
CA ARG A 192 -6.53 -18.92 3.95
C ARG A 192 -5.46 -17.87 4.26
N SER A 193 -5.87 -16.71 4.79
CA SER A 193 -5.03 -15.53 5.00
C SER A 193 -4.47 -14.98 3.68
N LEU A 194 -5.33 -14.82 2.67
CA LEU A 194 -4.95 -14.47 1.30
C LEU A 194 -4.16 -13.16 1.20
N GLY A 195 -4.45 -12.15 2.01
CA GLY A 195 -3.63 -10.91 2.02
C GLY A 195 -2.17 -11.13 2.43
N THR A 196 -1.91 -12.01 3.40
CA THR A 196 -0.52 -12.38 3.76
C THR A 196 0.12 -13.23 2.67
N PHE A 197 -0.64 -14.15 2.07
CA PHE A 197 -0.15 -14.97 0.97
C PHE A 197 0.18 -14.11 -0.26
N GLY A 198 -0.66 -13.12 -0.59
CA GLY A 198 -0.45 -12.18 -1.68
C GLY A 198 0.85 -11.39 -1.52
N ALA A 199 1.09 -10.79 -0.35
CA ALA A 199 2.34 -10.10 -0.08
C ALA A 199 3.58 -11.04 -0.17
N LEU A 200 3.46 -12.32 0.23
CA LEU A 200 4.55 -13.29 0.03
C LEU A 200 4.81 -13.57 -1.46
N MET A 201 3.74 -13.69 -2.25
CA MET A 201 3.84 -13.90 -3.69
C MET A 201 4.42 -12.68 -4.41
N GLU A 202 4.03 -11.46 -4.01
CA GLU A 202 4.56 -10.21 -4.55
C GLU A 202 6.06 -10.06 -4.23
N ILE A 203 6.50 -10.40 -3.01
CA ILE A 203 7.93 -10.41 -2.65
C ILE A 203 8.70 -11.47 -3.45
N GLU A 204 8.11 -12.65 -3.66
CA GLU A 204 8.74 -13.71 -4.46
C GLU A 204 8.83 -13.32 -5.95
N LEU A 205 7.81 -12.67 -6.50
CA LEU A 205 7.84 -12.09 -7.83
C LEU A 205 8.96 -11.04 -7.94
N ALA A 206 9.02 -10.12 -6.98
CA ALA A 206 10.08 -9.11 -6.91
C ALA A 206 11.47 -9.76 -6.88
N ARG A 207 11.65 -10.83 -6.10
CA ARG A 207 12.92 -11.59 -6.03
C ARG A 207 13.29 -12.18 -7.38
N ARG A 208 12.37 -12.87 -8.05
CA ARG A 208 12.60 -13.47 -9.38
C ARG A 208 12.92 -12.41 -10.45
N MET A 209 12.32 -11.25 -10.33
CA MET A 209 12.57 -10.12 -11.22
C MET A 209 13.83 -9.33 -10.84
N GLY A 210 14.54 -9.66 -9.75
CA GLY A 210 15.72 -8.93 -9.28
C GLY A 210 15.42 -7.50 -8.85
N ILE A 211 14.24 -7.28 -8.24
CA ILE A 211 13.79 -5.98 -7.73
C ILE A 211 14.30 -5.79 -6.31
N ALA A 212 14.86 -4.61 -6.01
CA ALA A 212 15.50 -4.34 -4.72
C ALA A 212 14.52 -4.20 -3.56
N HIS A 213 13.43 -3.44 -3.74
CA HIS A 213 12.50 -3.09 -2.68
C HIS A 213 11.06 -3.45 -3.01
N TYR A 214 10.35 -4.03 -2.04
CA TYR A 214 8.90 -4.21 -2.11
C TYR A 214 8.21 -3.23 -1.16
N TYR A 215 7.41 -2.33 -1.70
CA TYR A 215 6.68 -1.34 -0.92
C TYR A 215 5.29 -1.88 -0.56
N LEU A 216 5.00 -1.98 0.73
CA LEU A 216 3.77 -2.60 1.24
C LEU A 216 2.72 -1.55 1.67
N GLY A 217 2.83 -0.32 1.16
CA GLY A 217 1.95 0.80 1.52
C GLY A 217 2.37 1.50 2.82
N TYR A 218 1.38 2.01 3.56
CA TYR A 218 1.56 2.55 4.91
C TYR A 218 1.34 1.47 5.97
N TRP A 219 2.15 1.51 7.02
CA TRP A 219 1.96 0.79 8.26
C TRP A 219 1.42 1.73 9.33
N ILE A 220 0.39 1.28 10.05
CA ILE A 220 -0.31 2.04 11.08
C ILE A 220 -0.30 1.20 12.35
N SER A 221 0.59 1.56 13.28
CA SER A 221 0.88 0.75 14.48
C SER A 221 -0.36 0.43 15.33
N LYS A 222 -1.30 1.38 15.41
CA LYS A 222 -2.53 1.29 16.22
C LYS A 222 -3.73 0.70 15.47
N CYS A 223 -3.56 0.25 14.22
CA CYS A 223 -4.64 -0.32 13.40
C CYS A 223 -4.43 -1.84 13.22
N SER A 224 -5.31 -2.65 13.80
CA SER A 224 -5.19 -4.12 13.82
C SER A 224 -5.08 -4.74 12.42
N THR A 225 -5.84 -4.21 11.45
CA THR A 225 -5.80 -4.67 10.05
C THR A 225 -4.49 -4.34 9.34
N MET A 226 -3.71 -3.38 9.85
CA MET A 226 -2.44 -2.95 9.25
C MET A 226 -1.20 -3.46 10.00
N GLN A 227 -1.35 -4.01 11.21
CA GLN A 227 -0.23 -4.50 12.01
C GLN A 227 0.55 -5.64 11.34
N TYR A 228 -0.10 -6.46 10.51
CA TYR A 228 0.54 -7.61 9.85
C TYR A 228 1.73 -7.20 8.96
N LYS A 229 1.74 -5.97 8.40
CA LYS A 229 2.81 -5.49 7.52
C LYS A 229 4.19 -5.46 8.20
N ALA A 230 4.22 -5.18 9.50
CA ALA A 230 5.43 -5.21 10.32
C ALA A 230 6.02 -6.62 10.51
N SER A 231 5.29 -7.67 10.13
CA SER A 231 5.76 -9.06 10.21
C SER A 231 6.63 -9.49 9.02
N PHE A 232 6.69 -8.70 7.93
CA PHE A 232 7.53 -8.99 6.78
C PHE A 232 8.96 -8.50 7.01
N ARG A 233 9.80 -9.32 7.65
CA ARG A 233 11.12 -8.91 8.14
C ARG A 233 12.29 -9.38 7.25
N PRO A 234 13.38 -8.59 7.18
CA PRO A 234 13.47 -7.22 7.67
C PRO A 234 12.55 -6.28 6.85
N CYS A 235 12.00 -5.27 7.51
CA CYS A 235 11.31 -4.17 6.86
C CYS A 235 11.91 -2.85 7.31
N GLU A 236 11.75 -1.84 6.48
CA GLU A 236 12.20 -0.48 6.70
C GLU A 236 11.01 0.46 6.79
N LEU A 237 11.10 1.42 7.69
CA LEU A 237 10.14 2.50 7.87
C LEU A 237 10.78 3.82 7.46
N LEU A 238 9.99 4.73 6.90
CA LEU A 238 10.44 6.11 6.67
C LEU A 238 10.31 6.92 7.96
N HIS A 239 11.43 7.45 8.47
CA HIS A 239 11.44 8.27 9.69
C HIS A 239 11.28 9.76 9.37
N GLY A 240 10.86 10.56 10.35
CA GLY A 240 10.56 11.99 10.16
C GLY A 240 11.75 12.86 9.72
N ASP A 241 12.97 12.36 9.88
CA ASP A 241 14.21 12.96 9.34
C ASP A 241 14.50 12.54 7.89
N GLY A 242 13.56 11.86 7.24
CA GLY A 242 13.65 11.47 5.84
C GLY A 242 14.48 10.21 5.57
N VAL A 243 14.92 9.50 6.61
CA VAL A 243 15.79 8.33 6.45
C VAL A 243 15.00 7.03 6.63
N TRP A 244 15.16 6.11 5.69
CA TRP A 244 14.65 4.74 5.81
C TRP A 244 15.50 3.94 6.80
N ARG A 245 14.87 3.34 7.83
CA ARG A 245 15.56 2.51 8.84
C ARG A 245 14.83 1.21 9.09
N ARG A 246 15.58 0.15 9.41
CA ARG A 246 15.01 -1.14 9.77
C ARG A 246 14.19 -1.06 11.06
N MET A 247 13.05 -1.75 11.08
CA MET A 247 12.10 -1.73 12.21
C MET A 247 12.61 -2.41 13.51
N ASP A 248 13.74 -3.11 13.45
CA ASP A 248 14.41 -3.66 14.63
C ASP A 248 15.19 -2.60 15.43
N GLN A 249 15.53 -1.48 14.79
CA GLN A 249 15.85 -0.23 15.45
C GLN A 249 14.51 0.34 15.94
N SER A 250 14.41 0.66 17.24
CA SER A 250 13.18 1.09 17.91
C SER A 250 12.27 1.94 17.01
N PRO A 251 10.92 1.75 17.06
CA PRO A 251 10.00 2.49 16.22
C PRO A 251 10.32 3.99 16.28
N PRO A 252 10.18 4.75 15.16
CA PRO A 252 10.60 6.14 15.09
C PRO A 252 10.14 6.90 16.35
N PRO A 253 11.06 7.63 17.02
CA PRO A 253 10.71 8.33 18.24
C PRO A 253 9.52 9.25 17.97
N ARG A 254 8.58 9.30 18.92
CA ARG A 254 7.44 10.21 18.87
C ARG A 254 8.00 11.64 18.86
N ALA A 255 7.89 12.34 17.73
CA ALA A 255 8.08 13.78 17.72
C ALA A 255 6.79 14.42 18.28
N GLY A 256 6.81 14.75 19.58
CA GLY A 256 5.70 15.40 20.28
C GLY A 256 5.14 14.60 21.45
N ALA A 257 5.98 14.29 22.45
CA ALA A 257 5.52 14.34 23.82
C ALA A 257 6.14 15.62 24.38
N ASP A 258 5.33 16.64 24.62
CA ASP A 258 5.74 17.75 25.47
C ASP A 258 6.27 17.14 26.76
N SER A 259 7.56 17.35 27.00
CA SER A 259 8.18 17.22 28.30
C SER A 259 7.64 18.33 29.19
N GLY A 260 6.40 18.17 29.65
CA GLY A 260 5.85 18.91 30.78
C GLY A 260 6.24 18.24 32.09
N GLY A 261 7.52 18.30 32.45
CA GLY A 261 7.91 18.32 33.87
C GLY A 261 7.52 19.72 34.36
N GLY A 262 6.73 19.86 35.42
CA GLY A 262 7.13 19.46 36.76
C GLY A 262 7.94 20.59 37.40
N PHE A 263 7.26 21.70 37.72
CA PHE A 263 7.31 22.43 38.99
C PHE A 263 5.98 23.17 39.16
#